data_AF-A0A9P5X7T0-F1
#
_entry.id   AF-A0A9P5X7T0-F1
#
_cell.length_a   1.000
_cell.length_b   1.000
_cell.length_c   1.000
_cell.angle_alpha   90.00
_cell.angle_beta   90.00
_cell.angle_gamma   90.00
#
_symmetry.space_group_name_H-M   'P 1'
#
loop_
_entity.id
_entity.type
_entity.pdbx_description
1 polymer ?
#
loop_
_entity_poly.entity_id
_entity_poly.type
_entity_poly.pdbx_seq_one_letter_code
_entity_poly.pdbx_strand_id
1 'polypeptide(L)'
;MLHLHTYFTCKQSNFDIITQKLVTTLPEVLKELSTKLKQKKSLKGLTKEQQEALDLLRHVNTIRAQIPGSQAFKLHICNEIHNYFGYFGLLHIFLTFNPSPVHSPIFLVMCSNTSIDLTSQFPQLPSACERALILAKDPVTAVDFFQFSVDAMFSFLLGWDYTKQKSSKQGGILGKL
;
A
#
# COMPACT_ATOMS: atom_id res chain seq x y z
N MET A 1 -14.92 -12.31 15.18
CA MET A 1 -15.19 -13.35 14.17
C MET A 1 -14.53 -12.89 12.88
N LEU A 2 -13.19 -12.93 12.86
CA LEU A 2 -12.36 -12.56 11.70
C LEU A 2 -12.42 -13.72 10.71
N HIS A 3 -13.31 -13.62 9.74
CA HIS A 3 -13.36 -14.55 8.63
C HIS A 3 -12.83 -13.83 7.39
N LEU A 4 -11.54 -13.95 7.13
CA LEU A 4 -10.98 -14.01 5.77
C LEU A 4 -9.51 -14.39 5.90
N HIS A 5 -9.32 -15.70 5.74
CA HIS A 5 -8.05 -16.39 5.66
C HIS A 5 -7.03 -15.61 4.84
N THR A 6 -5.98 -15.16 5.52
CA THR A 6 -4.67 -14.89 4.94
C THR A 6 -4.12 -16.21 4.38
N TYR A 7 -4.57 -16.61 3.19
CA TYR A 7 -3.92 -17.68 2.45
C TYR A 7 -2.59 -17.13 1.92
N PHE A 8 -1.53 -17.29 2.73
CA PHE A 8 -0.14 -17.42 2.26
C PHE A 8 -0.05 -18.66 1.37
N THR A 9 -0.65 -18.61 0.20
CA THR A 9 -0.65 -19.74 -0.72
C THR A 9 -0.60 -19.21 -2.13
N CYS A 10 0.61 -18.76 -2.51
CA CYS A 10 1.14 -19.33 -3.74
C CYS A 10 0.84 -20.83 -3.71
N LYS A 11 0.25 -21.39 -4.76
CA LYS A 11 0.49 -22.80 -5.02
C LYS A 11 2.00 -22.95 -5.15
N GLN A 12 2.65 -23.30 -4.05
CA GLN A 12 4.09 -23.53 -3.93
C GLN A 12 4.53 -24.54 -5.00
N SER A 13 3.61 -25.42 -5.43
CA SER A 13 3.76 -26.38 -6.52
C SER A 13 4.20 -25.78 -7.87
N ASN A 14 3.91 -24.51 -8.15
CA ASN A 14 4.31 -23.89 -9.42
C ASN A 14 5.54 -23.00 -9.27
N PHE A 15 5.91 -22.59 -8.05
CA PHE A 15 7.06 -21.72 -7.83
C PHE A 15 8.36 -22.42 -8.22
N ASP A 16 8.53 -23.68 -7.83
CA ASP A 16 9.70 -24.49 -8.16
C ASP A 16 9.79 -24.77 -9.67
N ILE A 17 8.65 -25.03 -10.31
CA ILE A 17 8.57 -25.24 -11.78
C ILE A 17 8.91 -23.94 -12.52
N ILE A 18 8.42 -22.80 -12.04
CA ILE A 18 8.66 -21.47 -12.63
C ILE A 18 10.12 -21.05 -12.42
N THR A 19 10.71 -21.29 -11.24
CA THR A 19 12.12 -20.98 -10.96
C THR A 19 13.06 -21.89 -11.73
N GLN A 20 12.79 -23.20 -11.84
CA GLN A 20 13.56 -24.09 -12.71
C GLN A 20 13.47 -23.67 -14.18
N LYS A 21 12.27 -23.31 -14.67
CA LYS A 21 12.11 -22.76 -16.03
C LYS A 21 12.85 -21.44 -16.22
N LEU A 22 12.89 -20.56 -15.22
CA LEU A 22 13.65 -19.30 -15.22
C LEU A 22 15.16 -19.53 -15.29
N VAL A 23 15.68 -20.53 -14.57
CA VAL A 23 17.10 -20.90 -14.60
C VAL A 23 17.48 -21.58 -15.93
N THR A 24 16.53 -22.31 -16.53
CA THR A 24 16.74 -23.05 -17.78
C THR A 24 16.47 -22.18 -19.03
N THR A 25 15.69 -21.10 -18.92
CA THR A 25 15.43 -20.20 -20.05
C THR A 25 16.65 -19.32 -20.30
N LEU A 26 17.27 -19.58 -21.44
CA LEU A 26 18.51 -19.00 -21.93
C LEU A 26 18.46 -17.45 -21.85
N PRO A 27 19.37 -16.79 -21.11
CA PRO A 27 19.45 -15.34 -20.97
C PRO A 27 19.36 -14.56 -22.30
N GLU A 28 19.82 -15.18 -23.38
CA GLU A 28 19.75 -14.65 -24.74
C GLU A 28 18.32 -14.45 -25.24
N VAL A 29 17.40 -15.38 -24.97
CA VAL A 29 15.99 -15.29 -25.40
C VAL A 29 15.27 -14.14 -24.70
N LEU A 30 15.57 -13.92 -23.41
CA LEU A 30 15.04 -12.79 -22.64
C LEU A 30 15.60 -11.45 -23.14
N LYS A 31 16.88 -11.41 -23.53
CA LYS A 31 17.53 -10.22 -24.08
C LYS A 31 16.92 -9.84 -25.43
N GLU A 32 16.70 -10.80 -26.32
CA GLU A 32 16.02 -10.59 -27.61
C GLU A 32 14.57 -10.12 -27.43
N LEU A 33 13.81 -10.75 -26.54
CA LEU A 33 12.46 -10.33 -26.19
C LEU A 33 12.41 -8.91 -25.65
N SER A 34 13.31 -8.56 -24.72
CA SER A 34 13.38 -7.22 -24.15
C SER A 34 13.67 -6.15 -25.22
N THR A 35 14.50 -6.50 -26.20
CA THR A 35 14.86 -5.63 -27.33
C THR A 35 13.66 -5.44 -28.26
N LYS A 36 12.92 -6.51 -28.59
CA LYS A 36 11.68 -6.45 -29.37
C LYS A 36 10.60 -5.61 -28.68
N LEU A 37 10.42 -5.78 -27.36
CA LEU A 37 9.46 -5.02 -26.55
C LEU A 37 9.81 -3.52 -26.49
N LYS A 38 11.09 -3.18 -26.29
CA LYS A 38 11.56 -1.78 -26.28
C LYS A 38 11.37 -1.09 -27.63
N GLN A 39 11.52 -1.83 -28.74
CA GLN A 39 11.33 -1.30 -30.09
C GLN A 39 9.86 -1.14 -30.49
N LYS A 40 8.88 -1.44 -29.60
CA LYS A 40 7.43 -1.44 -29.89
C LYS A 40 7.05 -2.24 -31.15
N LYS A 41 7.88 -3.19 -31.58
CA LYS A 41 7.55 -4.05 -32.72
C LYS A 41 6.41 -4.98 -32.32
N SER A 42 5.47 -5.17 -33.26
CA SER A 42 4.32 -6.06 -33.09
C SER A 42 4.76 -7.44 -32.58
N LEU A 43 4.04 -8.00 -31.60
CA LEU A 43 4.30 -9.32 -31.02
C LEU A 43 3.89 -10.48 -31.98
N LYS A 44 3.63 -10.20 -33.25
CA LYS A 44 3.31 -11.21 -34.26
C LYS A 44 4.62 -11.88 -34.74
N GLY A 45 4.69 -13.21 -34.68
CA GLY A 45 5.85 -14.00 -35.11
C GLY A 45 6.89 -14.28 -34.03
N LEU A 46 6.46 -14.44 -32.76
CA LEU A 46 7.36 -14.94 -31.71
C LEU A 46 7.70 -16.41 -31.96
N THR A 47 8.96 -16.79 -31.70
CA THR A 47 9.33 -18.21 -31.64
C THR A 47 8.66 -18.86 -30.44
N LYS A 48 8.59 -20.20 -30.44
CA LYS A 48 8.00 -20.94 -29.33
C LYS A 48 8.68 -20.63 -28.00
N GLU A 49 10.02 -20.52 -27.96
CA GLU A 49 10.73 -20.15 -26.72
C GLU A 49 10.42 -18.72 -26.27
N GLN A 50 10.27 -17.79 -27.23
CA GLN A 50 9.92 -16.40 -26.93
C GLN A 50 8.50 -16.27 -26.37
N GLN A 51 7.57 -17.11 -26.84
CA GLN A 51 6.21 -17.16 -26.34
C GLN A 51 6.14 -17.76 -24.92
N GLU A 52 6.90 -18.84 -24.67
CA GLU A 52 7.02 -19.44 -23.34
C GLU A 52 7.64 -18.47 -22.32
N ALA A 53 8.68 -17.72 -22.70
CA ALA A 53 9.28 -16.68 -21.85
C ALA A 53 8.33 -15.49 -21.61
N LEU A 54 7.48 -15.13 -22.59
CA LEU A 54 6.45 -14.11 -22.40
C LEU A 54 5.36 -14.57 -21.43
N ASP A 55 4.92 -15.83 -21.53
CA ASP A 55 3.96 -16.41 -20.59
C ASP A 55 4.55 -16.54 -19.19
N LEU A 56 5.84 -16.85 -19.07
CA LEU A 56 6.58 -16.82 -17.81
C LEU A 56 6.60 -15.42 -17.20
N LEU A 57 6.90 -14.39 -17.99
CA LEU A 57 6.85 -12.99 -17.55
C LEU A 57 5.44 -12.57 -17.10
N ARG A 58 4.38 -13.05 -17.75
CA ARG A 58 2.99 -12.81 -17.28
C ARG A 58 2.73 -13.46 -15.93
N HIS A 59 3.18 -14.68 -15.71
CA HIS A 59 3.05 -15.35 -14.41
C HIS A 59 3.81 -14.59 -13.32
N VAL A 60 5.06 -14.18 -13.58
CA VAL A 60 5.85 -13.38 -12.64
C VAL A 60 5.21 -12.02 -12.35
N ASN A 61 4.67 -11.34 -13.37
CA ASN A 61 3.96 -10.07 -13.18
C ASN A 61 2.66 -10.24 -12.39
N THR A 62 1.96 -11.37 -12.56
CA THR A 62 0.77 -11.71 -11.78
C THR A 62 1.13 -11.93 -10.31
N ILE A 63 2.23 -12.65 -10.05
CA ILE A 63 2.76 -12.82 -8.69
C ILE A 63 3.17 -11.46 -8.10
N ARG A 64 3.78 -10.58 -8.89
CA ARG A 64 4.18 -9.23 -8.44
C ARG A 64 2.99 -8.41 -7.97
N ALA A 65 1.81 -8.52 -8.60
CA ALA A 65 0.60 -7.82 -8.16
C ALA A 65 0.12 -8.26 -6.77
N GLN A 66 0.53 -9.43 -6.29
CA GLN A 66 0.18 -9.97 -4.98
C GLN A 66 1.24 -9.69 -3.91
N ILE A 67 2.39 -9.11 -4.29
CA ILE A 67 3.42 -8.68 -3.34
C ILE A 67 3.03 -7.32 -2.77
N PRO A 68 2.74 -7.20 -1.46
CA PRO A 68 2.41 -5.92 -0.84
C PRO A 68 3.48 -4.86 -1.13
N GLY A 69 3.05 -3.66 -1.50
CA GLY A 69 3.95 -2.53 -1.78
C GLY A 69 4.57 -2.51 -3.18
N SER A 70 4.40 -3.55 -3.99
CA SER A 70 4.86 -3.55 -5.38
C SER A 70 4.09 -2.51 -6.24
N GLN A 71 4.69 -2.08 -7.36
CA GLN A 71 4.00 -1.19 -8.31
C GLN A 71 2.70 -1.80 -8.86
N ALA A 72 2.72 -3.11 -9.12
CA ALA A 72 1.53 -3.81 -9.62
C ALA A 72 0.43 -3.90 -8.55
N PHE A 73 0.81 -4.10 -7.28
CA PHE A 73 -0.12 -4.07 -6.15
C PHE A 73 -0.76 -2.67 -5.98
N LYS A 74 0.02 -1.59 -6.10
CA LYS A 74 -0.51 -0.22 -6.05
C LYS A 74 -1.53 0.04 -7.16
N LEU A 75 -1.22 -0.35 -8.40
CA LEU A 75 -2.16 -0.23 -9.52
C LEU A 75 -3.43 -1.06 -9.29
N HIS A 76 -3.29 -2.25 -8.71
CA HIS A 76 -4.42 -3.10 -8.37
C HIS A 76 -5.37 -2.44 -7.37
N ILE A 77 -4.85 -1.88 -6.26
CA ILE A 77 -5.65 -1.14 -5.27
C ILE A 77 -6.31 0.08 -5.89
N CYS A 78 -5.60 0.84 -6.74
CA CYS A 78 -6.20 1.96 -7.46
C CYS A 78 -7.38 1.51 -8.33
N ASN A 79 -7.23 0.41 -9.08
CA ASN A 79 -8.32 -0.12 -9.90
C ASN A 79 -9.51 -0.61 -9.07
N GLU A 80 -9.25 -1.20 -7.89
CA GLU A 80 -10.31 -1.58 -6.97
C GLU A 80 -11.11 -0.36 -6.48
N ILE A 81 -10.41 0.71 -6.08
CA ILE A 81 -11.02 2.00 -5.73
C ILE A 81 -11.86 2.54 -6.88
N HIS A 82 -11.35 2.50 -8.13
CA HIS A 82 -12.12 2.90 -9.32
C HIS A 82 -13.38 2.06 -9.53
N ASN A 83 -13.31 0.75 -9.31
CA ASN A 83 -14.45 -0.15 -9.43
C ASN A 83 -15.54 0.14 -8.40
N TYR A 84 -15.17 0.60 -7.19
CA TYR A 84 -16.15 1.03 -6.20
C TYR A 84 -17.01 2.21 -6.68
N PHE A 85 -16.51 3.10 -7.56
CA PHE A 85 -17.36 4.14 -8.16
C PHE A 85 -18.43 3.56 -9.09
N GLY A 86 -18.13 2.47 -9.79
CA GLY A 86 -19.12 1.77 -10.61
C GLY A 86 -20.20 1.08 -9.78
N TYR A 87 -19.83 0.55 -8.60
CA TYR A 87 -20.73 -0.19 -7.73
C TYR A 87 -21.56 0.70 -6.78
N PHE A 88 -20.93 1.67 -6.11
CA PHE A 88 -21.57 2.58 -5.15
C PHE A 88 -22.00 3.92 -5.76
N GLY A 89 -21.64 4.19 -7.02
CA GLY A 89 -21.84 5.48 -7.67
C GLY A 89 -20.71 6.47 -7.39
N LEU A 90 -20.82 7.66 -7.96
CA LEU A 90 -19.85 8.73 -7.76
C LEU A 90 -19.88 9.22 -6.31
N LEU A 91 -18.74 9.09 -5.62
CA LEU A 91 -18.56 9.72 -4.31
C LEU A 91 -18.66 11.24 -4.45
N HIS A 92 -19.58 11.86 -3.72
CA HIS A 92 -19.74 13.32 -3.71
C HIS A 92 -18.62 14.05 -2.94
N ILE A 93 -17.87 13.34 -2.11
CA ILE A 93 -16.83 13.90 -1.25
C ILE A 93 -15.55 13.09 -1.45
N PHE A 94 -14.46 13.80 -1.75
CA PHE A 94 -13.10 13.26 -1.75
C PHE A 94 -12.34 13.85 -0.56
N LEU A 95 -11.79 12.98 0.29
CA LEU A 95 -10.99 13.36 1.45
C LEU A 95 -9.55 12.89 1.25
N THR A 96 -8.60 13.83 1.24
CA THR A 96 -7.17 13.52 1.26
C THR A 96 -6.65 13.68 2.68
N PHE A 97 -6.21 12.58 3.28
CA PHE A 97 -5.62 12.56 4.62
C PHE A 97 -4.12 12.26 4.52
N ASN A 98 -3.28 13.19 4.96
CA ASN A 98 -1.82 13.06 4.91
C ASN A 98 -1.20 13.51 6.25
N PRO A 99 -1.21 12.67 7.30
CA PRO A 99 -0.68 13.02 8.60
C PRO A 99 0.86 13.16 8.50
N SER A 100 1.38 14.35 8.80
CA SER A 100 2.82 14.61 8.77
C SER A 100 3.42 14.49 10.18
N PRO A 101 4.29 13.49 10.44
CA PRO A 101 4.90 13.32 11.76
C PRO A 101 5.75 14.52 12.15
N VAL A 102 6.55 15.08 11.22
CA VAL A 102 7.46 16.21 11.49
C VAL A 102 6.74 17.47 11.98
N HIS A 103 5.47 17.62 11.62
CA HIS A 103 4.66 18.80 11.99
C HIS A 103 3.61 18.49 13.06
N SER A 104 3.57 17.26 13.57
CA SER A 104 2.57 16.83 14.54
C SER A 104 3.10 16.87 15.97
N PRO A 105 2.45 17.61 16.90
CA PRO A 105 2.81 17.55 18.32
C PRO A 105 2.57 16.15 18.92
N ILE A 106 1.56 15.42 18.42
CA ILE A 106 1.25 14.06 18.85
C ILE A 106 2.41 13.12 18.56
N PHE A 107 3.00 13.21 17.36
CA PHE A 107 4.16 12.40 17.00
C PHE A 107 5.34 12.64 17.95
N LEU A 108 5.60 13.90 18.31
CA LEU A 108 6.68 14.24 19.23
C LEU A 108 6.43 13.66 20.63
N VAL A 109 5.18 13.66 21.11
CA VAL A 109 4.80 13.00 22.37
C VAL A 109 4.98 11.47 22.28
N MET A 110 4.71 10.86 21.12
CA MET A 110 4.94 9.42 20.93
C MET A 110 6.44 9.06 20.91
N CYS A 111 7.28 9.88 20.26
CA CYS A 111 8.72 9.62 20.14
C CYS A 111 9.52 9.94 21.39
N SER A 112 9.05 10.89 22.20
CA SER A 112 9.86 11.46 23.27
C SER A 112 9.02 11.69 24.52
N ASN A 113 9.63 11.45 25.69
CA ASN A 113 9.09 11.87 26.99
C ASN A 113 9.08 13.41 27.15
N THR A 114 8.94 14.16 26.07
CA THR A 114 8.94 15.62 26.09
C THR A 114 7.61 16.11 26.62
N SER A 115 7.66 17.12 27.50
CA SER A 115 6.51 17.79 28.09
C SER A 115 5.79 18.72 27.10
N ILE A 116 5.39 18.19 25.94
CA ILE A 116 4.55 18.95 25.00
C ILE A 116 3.13 18.93 25.53
N ASP A 117 2.65 20.11 25.91
CA ASP A 117 1.28 20.30 26.34
C ASP A 117 0.32 20.24 25.14
N LEU A 118 -0.35 19.10 24.97
CA LEU A 118 -1.36 18.90 23.94
C LEU A 118 -2.69 19.63 24.22
N THR A 119 -2.87 20.21 25.40
CA THR A 119 -4.07 20.99 25.73
C THR A 119 -3.99 22.44 25.24
N SER A 120 -2.77 22.94 24.99
CA SER A 120 -2.56 24.24 24.37
C SER A 120 -2.98 24.25 22.91
N GLN A 121 -3.65 25.32 22.47
CA GLN A 121 -4.00 25.52 21.06
C GLN A 121 -2.77 25.61 20.15
N PHE A 122 -1.66 26.15 20.67
CA PHE A 122 -0.39 26.32 19.96
C PHE A 122 0.75 25.82 20.86
N PRO A 123 0.96 24.50 20.91
CA PRO A 123 2.05 23.93 21.69
C PRO A 123 3.40 24.45 21.18
N GLN A 124 4.32 24.74 22.10
CA GLN A 124 5.70 25.08 21.74
C GLN A 124 6.40 23.83 21.25
N LEU A 125 6.86 23.86 19.99
CA LEU A 125 7.53 22.73 19.35
C LEU A 125 9.03 23.02 19.17
N PRO A 126 9.89 21.98 19.20
CA PRO A 126 11.28 22.10 18.78
C PRO A 126 11.41 22.67 17.37
N SER A 127 12.58 23.17 17.03
CA SER A 127 12.86 23.71 15.69
C SER A 127 12.62 22.66 14.59
N ALA A 128 12.41 23.10 13.35
CA ALA A 128 12.17 22.18 12.23
C ALA A 128 13.31 21.18 12.02
N CYS A 129 14.56 21.60 12.25
CA CYS A 129 15.74 20.74 12.17
C CYS A 129 15.72 19.66 13.26
N GLU A 130 15.42 20.03 14.51
CA GLU A 130 15.32 19.08 15.62
C GLU A 130 14.21 18.06 15.40
N ARG A 131 13.04 18.48 14.91
CA ARG A 131 11.93 17.56 14.60
C ARG A 131 12.29 16.58 13.49
N ALA A 132 13.00 17.04 12.46
CA ALA A 132 13.49 16.16 11.41
C ALA A 132 14.53 15.15 11.95
N LEU A 133 15.40 15.58 12.87
CA LEU A 133 16.35 14.69 13.54
C LEU A 133 15.65 13.67 14.44
N ILE A 134 14.60 14.06 15.17
CA ILE A 134 13.79 13.15 15.98
C ILE A 134 13.16 12.06 15.10
N LEU A 135 12.54 12.46 13.98
CA LEU A 135 12.00 11.51 13.02
C LEU A 135 13.07 10.57 12.45
N ALA A 136 14.23 11.11 12.08
CA ALA A 136 15.32 10.31 11.53
C ALA A 136 15.90 9.31 12.55
N LYS A 137 15.87 9.65 13.85
CA LYS A 137 16.32 8.77 14.94
C LYS A 137 15.35 7.63 15.21
N ASP A 138 14.05 7.85 15.05
CA ASP A 138 13.03 6.84 15.28
C ASP A 138 11.95 6.84 14.19
N PRO A 139 12.26 6.26 13.02
CA PRO A 139 11.29 6.12 11.94
C PRO A 139 10.19 5.10 12.25
N VAL A 140 10.36 4.21 13.24
CA VAL A 140 9.35 3.20 13.60
C VAL A 140 8.16 3.88 14.26
N THR A 141 8.41 4.79 15.22
CA THR A 141 7.33 5.58 15.82
C THR A 141 6.59 6.43 14.81
N ALA A 142 7.22 6.81 13.69
CA ALA A 142 6.53 7.53 12.62
C ALA A 142 5.49 6.66 11.90
N VAL A 143 5.77 5.36 11.76
CA VAL A 143 4.82 4.37 11.24
C VAL A 143 3.68 4.18 12.24
N ASP A 144 3.99 4.05 13.53
CA ASP A 144 2.97 3.93 14.58
C ASP A 144 2.09 5.18 14.65
N PHE A 145 2.67 6.37 14.52
CA PHE A 145 1.94 7.63 14.42
C PHE A 145 1.02 7.67 13.20
N PHE A 146 1.49 7.19 12.04
CA PHE A 146 0.66 7.12 10.84
C PHE A 146 -0.55 6.19 11.07
N GLN A 147 -0.30 4.99 11.62
CA GLN A 147 -1.36 4.02 11.93
C GLN A 147 -2.36 4.60 12.94
N PHE A 148 -1.86 5.17 14.04
CA PHE A 148 -2.68 5.86 15.04
C PHE A 148 -3.54 6.96 14.41
N SER A 149 -2.96 7.77 13.52
CA SER A 149 -3.66 8.87 12.86
C SER A 149 -4.80 8.38 11.96
N VAL A 150 -4.56 7.30 11.21
CA VAL A 150 -5.59 6.65 10.39
C VAL A 150 -6.68 6.06 11.28
N ASP A 151 -6.33 5.33 12.32
CA ASP A 151 -7.30 4.69 13.20
C ASP A 151 -8.14 5.70 13.98
N ALA A 152 -7.52 6.79 14.43
CA ALA A 152 -8.21 7.91 15.06
C ALA A 152 -9.17 8.59 14.09
N MET A 153 -8.75 8.83 12.85
CA MET A 153 -9.64 9.39 11.82
C MET A 153 -10.84 8.48 11.59
N PHE A 154 -10.64 7.18 11.33
CA PHE A 154 -11.76 6.27 11.11
C PHE A 154 -12.67 6.16 12.33
N SER A 155 -12.10 6.04 13.53
CA SER A 155 -12.88 5.86 14.77
C SER A 155 -13.66 7.10 15.16
N PHE A 156 -13.02 8.28 15.14
CA PHE A 156 -13.63 9.50 15.66
C PHE A 156 -14.28 10.36 14.58
N LEU A 157 -13.66 10.52 13.41
CA LEU A 157 -14.22 11.34 12.33
C LEU A 157 -15.39 10.61 11.66
N LEU A 158 -15.20 9.33 11.33
CA LEU A 158 -16.18 8.53 10.57
C LEU A 158 -17.04 7.62 11.47
N GLY A 159 -16.65 7.42 12.73
CA GLY A 159 -17.41 6.58 13.66
C GLY A 159 -17.24 5.07 13.42
N TRP A 160 -16.12 4.62 12.84
CA TRP A 160 -15.88 3.20 12.58
C TRP A 160 -15.55 2.43 13.86
N ASP A 161 -16.24 1.31 14.10
CA ASP A 161 -15.94 0.39 15.19
C ASP A 161 -15.08 -0.77 14.64
N TYR A 162 -13.77 -0.73 14.92
CA TYR A 162 -12.82 -1.77 14.51
C TYR A 162 -13.11 -3.15 15.11
N THR A 163 -13.74 -3.22 16.29
CA THR A 163 -14.09 -4.50 16.94
C THR A 163 -15.27 -5.15 16.23
N LYS A 164 -16.28 -4.35 15.88
CA LYS A 164 -17.50 -4.81 15.22
C LYS A 164 -17.42 -4.78 13.69
N GLN A 165 -16.37 -4.19 13.14
CA GLN A 165 -16.15 -3.97 11.69
C GLN A 165 -17.35 -3.31 11.01
N LYS A 166 -17.89 -2.25 11.62
CA LYS A 166 -19.02 -1.49 11.09
C LYS A 166 -19.08 -0.08 11.66
N SER A 167 -19.83 0.80 11.01
CA SER A 167 -20.14 2.12 11.55
C SER A 167 -20.85 2.03 12.91
N SER A 168 -20.48 2.91 13.84
CA SER A 168 -21.08 3.01 15.15
C SER A 168 -22.52 3.52 15.05
N LYS A 169 -23.35 3.18 16.05
CA LYS A 169 -24.74 3.65 16.07
C LYS A 169 -24.86 5.15 16.25
N GLN A 170 -23.87 5.77 16.88
CA GLN A 170 -23.79 7.20 17.16
C GLN A 170 -23.24 7.98 15.96
N GLY A 171 -22.45 7.34 15.09
CA GLY A 171 -21.68 8.01 14.04
C GLY A 171 -20.36 8.57 14.57
N GLY A 172 -19.64 9.29 13.71
CA GLY A 172 -18.45 10.05 14.07
C GLY A 172 -18.76 11.54 14.23
N ILE A 173 -17.71 12.37 14.23
CA ILE A 173 -17.83 13.84 14.25
C ILE A 173 -18.64 14.36 13.05
N LEU A 174 -18.56 13.68 11.89
CA LEU A 174 -19.36 14.03 10.71
C LEU A 174 -20.82 13.54 10.78
N GLY A 175 -21.23 12.93 11.89
CA GLY A 175 -22.54 12.34 12.07
C GLY A 175 -22.61 10.89 11.59
N LYS A 176 -23.81 10.44 11.23
CA LYS A 176 -24.05 9.08 10.71
C LYS A 176 -23.88 9.09 9.20
N LEU A 177 -22.88 8.34 8.75
CA LEU A 177 -22.55 8.09 7.34
C LEU A 177 -23.11 6.73 6.92
#